data_AF-A0A4V1IQA9-F1
#
_entry.id   AF-A0A4V1IQA9-F1
#
_cell.length_a   1.000
_cell.length_b   1.000
_cell.length_c   1.000
_cell.angle_alpha   90.00
_cell.angle_beta   90.00
_cell.angle_gamma   90.00
#
_symmetry.space_group_name_H-M   'P 1'
#
loop_
_entity.id
_entity.type
_entity.pdbx_description
1 polymer ?
#
loop_
_entity_poly.entity_id
_entity_poly.type
_entity_poly.pdbx_seq_one_letter_code
_entity_poly.pdbx_strand_id
1 'polypeptide(L)'
;YRTFPSSASSVLLPLKASENYRPEIMVCGGSSGDAPNPKALDDCGRIHPLDAEPQWAFEQLPDGPRTMGDAVLLPEGNVFIVNGARAGSGGGNMAEDPAFTPLLYKPDAPVGERFTIMPASTIPRLYHSVAALLPTGEVRIAGPNPSVSYSVDGHVHNGRLTSSYPTEYRVEIFSPPYMSAPN
;
A
#
# COMPACT_ATOMS: atom_id res chain seq x y z
N TYR A 1 -7.10 -8.51 -11.32
CA TYR A 1 -6.47 -7.30 -11.89
C TYR A 1 -5.64 -6.67 -10.79
N ARG A 2 -4.35 -6.37 -11.03
CA ARG A 2 -3.42 -5.89 -9.97
C ARG A 2 -2.52 -4.76 -10.47
N THR A 3 -2.28 -4.66 -11.77
CA THR A 3 -1.59 -3.55 -12.42
C THR A 3 -2.51 -2.34 -12.57
N PHE A 4 -1.94 -1.18 -12.91
CA PHE A 4 -2.74 0.01 -13.22
C PHE A 4 -3.93 -0.32 -14.15
N PRO A 5 -5.14 0.20 -13.87
CA PRO A 5 -5.49 1.13 -12.78
C PRO A 5 -5.79 0.45 -11.43
N SER A 6 -5.79 -0.89 -11.36
CA SER A 6 -6.08 -1.61 -10.11
C SER A 6 -5.04 -1.37 -9.01
N SER A 7 -3.76 -1.21 -9.36
CA SER A 7 -2.70 -0.72 -8.48
C SER A 7 -2.62 -1.44 -7.12
N ALA A 8 -2.43 -2.75 -7.13
CA ALA A 8 -2.10 -3.52 -5.94
C ALA A 8 -0.68 -3.17 -5.44
N SER A 9 -0.46 -3.24 -4.13
CA SER A 9 0.88 -3.17 -3.57
C SER A 9 1.62 -4.46 -3.84
N SER A 10 2.92 -4.41 -4.13
CA SER A 10 3.75 -5.61 -4.31
C SER A 10 5.13 -5.43 -3.69
N VAL A 11 5.70 -6.50 -3.14
CA VAL A 11 7.03 -6.49 -2.52
C VAL A 11 7.69 -7.87 -2.64
N LEU A 12 9.00 -7.87 -2.90
CA LEU A 12 9.84 -9.07 -2.73
C LEU A 12 10.15 -9.22 -1.24
N LEU A 13 9.76 -10.36 -0.65
CA LEU A 13 10.05 -10.67 0.75
C LEU A 13 11.54 -11.02 0.94
N PRO A 14 12.07 -11.01 2.19
CA PRO A 14 13.48 -11.28 2.45
C PRO A 14 13.97 -12.58 1.82
N LEU A 15 15.07 -12.51 1.09
CA LEU A 15 15.75 -13.69 0.57
C LEU A 15 16.56 -14.34 1.71
N LYS A 16 16.09 -15.48 2.19
CA LYS A 16 16.71 -16.16 3.35
C LYS A 16 17.70 -17.22 2.90
N ALA A 17 18.89 -17.21 3.50
CA ALA A 17 19.91 -18.24 3.26
C ALA A 17 19.41 -19.65 3.66
N SER A 18 18.60 -19.75 4.73
CA SER A 18 17.96 -20.99 5.17
C SER A 18 17.01 -21.60 4.13
N GLU A 19 16.55 -20.81 3.18
CA GLU A 19 15.66 -21.21 2.09
C GLU A 19 16.38 -21.16 0.73
N ASN A 20 17.72 -21.19 0.74
CA ASN A 20 18.55 -21.08 -0.46
C ASN A 20 18.20 -19.86 -1.33
N TYR A 21 17.86 -18.73 -0.69
CA TYR A 21 17.46 -17.48 -1.36
C TYR A 21 16.26 -17.65 -2.31
N ARG A 22 15.40 -18.63 -2.04
CA ARG A 22 14.16 -18.83 -2.80
C ARG A 22 13.27 -17.58 -2.72
N PRO A 23 12.94 -16.92 -3.85
CA PRO A 23 12.18 -15.69 -3.81
C PRO A 23 10.72 -15.93 -3.46
N GLU A 24 10.15 -14.96 -2.77
CA GLU A 24 8.73 -14.93 -2.47
C GLU A 24 8.20 -13.51 -2.68
N ILE A 25 7.11 -13.38 -3.41
CA ILE A 25 6.49 -12.09 -3.71
C ILE A 25 5.16 -12.04 -2.97
N MET A 26 4.92 -10.93 -2.29
CA MET A 26 3.61 -10.59 -1.73
C MET A 26 2.93 -9.55 -2.62
N VAL A 27 1.64 -9.73 -2.91
CA VAL A 27 0.79 -8.79 -3.62
C VAL A 27 -0.49 -8.57 -2.82
N CYS A 28 -0.78 -7.34 -2.44
CA CYS A 28 -1.91 -6.98 -1.58
C CYS A 28 -2.86 -6.00 -2.26
N GLY A 29 -4.15 -6.31 -2.17
CA GLY A 29 -5.23 -5.43 -2.60
C GLY A 29 -5.17 -5.09 -4.09
N GLY A 30 -5.56 -3.89 -4.44
CA GLY A 30 -5.82 -3.46 -5.80
C GLY A 30 -7.33 -3.31 -6.03
N SER A 31 -7.81 -3.49 -7.25
CA SER A 31 -9.24 -3.38 -7.58
C SER A 31 -9.73 -4.46 -8.54
N SER A 32 -11.05 -4.65 -8.63
CA SER A 32 -11.71 -5.60 -9.51
C SER A 32 -11.57 -5.30 -11.00
N GLY A 33 -11.06 -4.12 -11.38
CA GLY A 33 -10.92 -3.69 -12.76
C GLY A 33 -10.78 -2.17 -12.88
N ASP A 34 -11.13 -1.63 -14.05
CA ASP A 34 -11.19 -0.20 -14.33
C ASP A 34 -12.62 0.35 -14.15
N ALA A 35 -12.80 1.64 -14.41
CA ALA A 35 -14.05 2.35 -14.55
C ALA A 35 -15.14 1.54 -15.30
N PRO A 36 -16.43 1.75 -14.99
CA PRO A 36 -16.94 2.82 -14.14
C PRO A 36 -17.01 2.49 -12.64
N ASN A 37 -17.06 1.22 -12.25
CA ASN A 37 -17.34 0.82 -10.86
C ASN A 37 -16.33 -0.20 -10.31
N PRO A 38 -15.03 0.12 -10.25
CA PRO A 38 -14.05 -0.76 -9.67
C PRO A 38 -14.26 -0.87 -8.16
N LYS A 39 -14.16 -2.08 -7.63
CA LYS A 39 -14.18 -2.36 -6.19
C LYS A 39 -12.76 -2.60 -5.73
N ALA A 40 -12.32 -1.92 -4.69
CA ALA A 40 -11.04 -2.26 -4.07
C ALA A 40 -11.10 -3.69 -3.51
N LEU A 41 -9.95 -4.36 -3.44
CA LEU A 41 -9.82 -5.73 -2.95
C LEU A 41 -9.06 -5.74 -1.62
N ASP A 42 -9.41 -6.68 -0.76
CA ASP A 42 -8.83 -6.91 0.57
C ASP A 42 -7.90 -8.13 0.64
N ASP A 43 -7.74 -8.89 -0.44
CA ASP A 43 -6.91 -10.08 -0.44
C ASP A 43 -5.42 -9.77 -0.64
N CYS A 44 -4.59 -10.50 0.11
CA CYS A 44 -3.14 -10.47 0.06
C CYS A 44 -2.61 -11.86 -0.29
N GLY A 45 -2.04 -11.99 -1.48
CA GLY A 45 -1.45 -13.22 -1.98
C GLY A 45 0.06 -13.26 -1.80
N ARG A 46 0.60 -14.41 -1.43
CA ARG A 46 2.03 -14.74 -1.49
C ARG A 46 2.28 -15.86 -2.51
N ILE A 47 3.37 -15.76 -3.24
CA ILE A 47 3.78 -16.75 -4.25
C ILE A 47 5.29 -16.91 -4.28
N HIS A 48 5.75 -18.14 -4.50
CA HIS A 48 7.12 -18.43 -4.89
C HIS A 48 7.18 -18.61 -6.40
N PRO A 49 7.52 -17.55 -7.18
CA PRO A 49 7.31 -17.54 -8.62
C PRO A 49 8.24 -18.48 -9.40
N LEU A 50 9.31 -18.97 -8.77
CA LEU A 50 10.32 -19.83 -9.40
C LEU A 50 10.16 -21.32 -9.05
N ASP A 51 9.09 -21.69 -8.34
CA ASP A 51 8.77 -23.10 -8.12
C ASP A 51 8.35 -23.79 -9.42
N ALA A 52 8.52 -25.11 -9.48
CA ALA A 52 8.02 -25.91 -10.60
C ALA A 52 6.49 -25.79 -10.77
N GLU A 53 5.76 -25.68 -9.65
CA GLU A 53 4.31 -25.51 -9.62
C GLU A 53 3.92 -24.39 -8.64
N PRO A 54 4.05 -23.12 -9.04
CA PRO A 54 3.87 -21.99 -8.13
C PRO A 54 2.41 -21.86 -7.69
N GLN A 55 2.18 -21.84 -6.38
CA GLN A 55 0.85 -21.70 -5.77
C GLN A 55 0.73 -20.37 -5.02
N TRP A 56 -0.46 -19.78 -5.08
CA TRP A 56 -0.80 -18.61 -4.27
C TRP A 56 -1.35 -19.02 -2.90
N ALA A 57 -0.84 -18.41 -1.84
CA ALA A 57 -1.43 -18.46 -0.51
C ALA A 57 -2.04 -17.10 -0.16
N PHE A 58 -3.32 -17.06 0.24
CA PHE A 58 -4.05 -15.82 0.48
C PHE A 58 -4.37 -15.59 1.96
N GLU A 59 -4.25 -14.35 2.39
CA GLU A 59 -4.77 -13.79 3.63
C GLU A 59 -5.62 -12.56 3.32
N GLN A 60 -6.35 -12.04 4.30
CA GLN A 60 -7.15 -10.81 4.15
C GLN A 60 -6.49 -9.65 4.89
N LEU A 61 -6.57 -8.45 4.32
CA LEU A 61 -6.19 -7.20 4.97
C LEU A 61 -7.14 -6.95 6.15
N PRO A 62 -6.61 -6.72 7.37
CA PRO A 62 -7.46 -6.58 8.57
C PRO A 62 -8.22 -5.25 8.64
N ASP A 63 -7.83 -4.26 7.83
CA ASP A 63 -8.44 -2.93 7.81
C ASP A 63 -9.33 -2.68 6.58
N GLY A 64 -9.68 -3.75 5.88
CA GLY A 64 -10.55 -3.76 4.72
C GLY A 64 -9.82 -3.62 3.37
N PRO A 65 -10.56 -3.41 2.28
CA PRO A 65 -10.01 -3.30 0.94
C PRO A 65 -9.01 -2.16 0.78
N ARG A 66 -8.01 -2.33 -0.09
CA ARG A 66 -7.02 -1.28 -0.37
C ARG A 66 -6.55 -1.31 -1.82
N THR A 67 -6.76 -0.24 -2.56
CA THR A 67 -6.12 0.01 -3.87
C THR A 67 -5.09 1.13 -3.75
N MET A 68 -4.07 1.14 -4.62
CA MET A 68 -2.99 2.15 -4.68
C MET A 68 -2.18 2.27 -3.40
N GLY A 69 -2.03 1.17 -2.64
CA GLY A 69 -1.11 1.14 -1.51
C GLY A 69 0.33 0.96 -1.98
N ASP A 70 1.27 1.34 -1.13
CA ASP A 70 2.68 1.00 -1.23
C ASP A 70 3.02 -0.11 -0.22
N ALA A 71 3.94 -1.00 -0.59
CA ALA A 71 4.52 -1.99 0.31
C ALA A 71 6.05 -1.79 0.37
N VAL A 72 6.56 -1.47 1.56
CA VAL A 72 7.96 -1.16 1.80
C VAL A 72 8.58 -2.24 2.66
N LEU A 73 9.58 -2.95 2.14
CA LEU A 73 10.38 -3.89 2.92
C LEU A 73 11.25 -3.12 3.92
N LEU A 74 11.15 -3.45 5.20
CA LEU A 74 11.92 -2.85 6.29
C LEU A 74 13.21 -3.64 6.57
N PRO A 75 14.23 -3.04 7.22
CA PRO A 75 15.52 -3.68 7.47
C PRO A 75 15.46 -5.00 8.24
N GLU A 76 14.50 -5.15 9.14
CA GLU A 76 14.29 -6.37 9.93
C GLU A 76 13.47 -7.45 9.20
N GLY A 77 13.06 -7.19 7.95
CA GLY A 77 12.33 -8.13 7.10
C GLY A 77 10.80 -8.05 7.20
N ASN A 78 10.27 -7.18 8.05
CA ASN A 78 8.84 -6.84 8.05
C ASN A 78 8.48 -5.98 6.83
N VAL A 79 7.20 -5.90 6.50
CA VAL A 79 6.70 -5.06 5.41
C VAL A 79 5.76 -4.00 5.97
N PHE A 80 6.02 -2.74 5.64
CA PHE A 80 5.14 -1.62 5.93
C PHE A 80 4.21 -1.38 4.74
N ILE A 81 2.91 -1.51 4.93
CA ILE A 81 1.88 -1.24 3.92
C ILE A 81 1.19 0.07 4.27
N VAL A 82 1.19 1.03 3.35
CA VAL A 82 0.66 2.38 3.57
C VAL A 82 0.03 2.91 2.30
N ASN A 83 -0.59 4.09 2.36
CA ASN A 83 -1.27 4.73 1.24
C ASN A 83 -2.48 3.93 0.72
N GLY A 84 -3.21 4.51 -0.22
CA GLY A 84 -4.31 3.89 -0.90
C GLY A 84 -5.70 4.26 -0.38
N ALA A 85 -6.68 3.61 -0.98
CA ALA A 85 -8.11 3.87 -0.80
C ALA A 85 -8.89 2.56 -0.63
N ARG A 86 -9.99 2.60 0.11
CA ARG A 86 -10.89 1.47 0.35
C ARG A 86 -11.97 1.33 -0.73
N ALA A 87 -12.12 2.33 -1.59
CA ALA A 87 -13.03 2.29 -2.73
C ALA A 87 -12.37 2.88 -3.99
N GLY A 88 -12.79 2.36 -5.14
CA GLY A 88 -12.35 2.85 -6.44
C GLY A 88 -11.11 2.16 -7.01
N SER A 89 -10.33 2.92 -7.77
CA SER A 89 -9.08 2.49 -8.43
C SER A 89 -8.10 3.66 -8.56
N GLY A 90 -6.92 3.39 -9.12
CA GLY A 90 -6.07 4.42 -9.70
C GLY A 90 -6.67 5.05 -10.96
N GLY A 91 -6.01 6.10 -11.43
CA GLY A 91 -6.57 7.03 -12.41
C GLY A 91 -7.25 8.19 -11.68
N GLY A 92 -6.96 9.42 -12.07
CA GLY A 92 -7.39 10.60 -11.30
C GLY A 92 -8.90 10.64 -11.07
N ASN A 93 -9.31 11.11 -9.88
CA ASN A 93 -10.70 11.24 -9.43
C ASN A 93 -11.48 9.92 -9.26
N MET A 94 -10.81 8.76 -9.30
CA MET A 94 -11.47 7.45 -9.23
C MET A 94 -11.59 6.87 -7.82
N ALA A 95 -10.84 7.39 -6.86
CA ALA A 95 -10.69 6.81 -5.53
C ALA A 95 -11.45 7.57 -4.46
N GLU A 96 -12.05 6.82 -3.54
CA GLU A 96 -12.84 7.30 -2.41
C GLU A 96 -12.45 6.52 -1.15
N ASP A 97 -12.82 7.04 0.02
CA ASP A 97 -12.56 6.41 1.33
C ASP A 97 -11.06 6.09 1.58
N PRO A 98 -10.20 7.09 1.86
CA PRO A 98 -8.77 6.91 2.05
C PRO A 98 -8.46 5.92 3.19
N ALA A 99 -7.48 5.05 2.95
CA ALA A 99 -6.99 4.12 3.96
C ALA A 99 -5.99 4.84 4.89
N PHE A 100 -6.49 5.42 5.98
CA PHE A 100 -5.70 6.22 6.92
C PHE A 100 -4.76 5.42 7.83
N THR A 101 -5.06 4.14 8.06
CA THR A 101 -4.28 3.26 8.93
C THR A 101 -3.23 2.51 8.12
N PRO A 102 -1.93 2.66 8.41
CA PRO A 102 -0.92 1.76 7.85
C PRO A 102 -1.01 0.37 8.49
N LEU A 103 -0.38 -0.62 7.85
CA LEU A 103 -0.22 -1.97 8.39
C LEU A 103 1.26 -2.33 8.49
N LEU A 104 1.62 -3.02 9.57
CA LEU A 104 2.88 -3.72 9.67
C LEU A 104 2.63 -5.22 9.47
N TYR A 105 3.24 -5.79 8.45
CA TYR A 105 3.17 -7.21 8.11
C TYR A 105 4.46 -7.92 8.52
N LYS A 106 4.33 -9.02 9.26
CA LYS A 106 5.43 -9.88 9.72
C LYS A 106 5.38 -11.20 8.94
N PRO A 107 6.22 -11.41 7.91
CA PRO A 107 6.12 -12.57 7.01
C PRO A 107 6.26 -13.92 7.71
N ASP A 108 7.00 -13.95 8.82
CA ASP A 108 7.38 -15.17 9.55
C ASP A 108 6.47 -15.47 10.74
N ALA A 109 5.52 -14.58 11.05
CA ALA A 109 4.50 -14.86 12.04
C ALA A 109 3.49 -15.91 11.51
N PRO A 110 2.78 -16.62 12.40
CA PRO A 110 1.70 -17.50 12.01
C PRO A 110 0.63 -16.78 11.18
N VAL A 111 0.02 -17.50 10.22
CA VAL A 111 -1.12 -16.99 9.43
C VAL A 111 -2.22 -16.51 10.39
N GLY A 112 -2.78 -15.34 10.15
CA GLY A 112 -3.76 -14.69 11.03
C GLY A 112 -3.15 -13.80 12.14
N GLU A 113 -1.84 -13.88 12.39
CA GLU A 113 -1.11 -13.01 13.33
C GLU A 113 -0.09 -12.10 12.62
N ARG A 114 -0.04 -12.14 11.29
CA ARG A 114 0.98 -11.44 10.50
C ARG A 114 0.75 -9.94 10.40
N PHE A 115 -0.49 -9.47 10.46
CA PHE A 115 -0.80 -8.05 10.30
C PHE A 115 -1.03 -7.37 11.65
N THR A 116 -0.45 -6.18 11.80
CA THR A 116 -0.71 -5.26 12.91
C THR A 116 -1.15 -3.92 12.34
N ILE A 117 -2.29 -3.41 12.79
CA ILE A 117 -2.76 -2.07 12.42
C ILE A 117 -1.92 -1.04 13.17
N MET A 118 -1.36 -0.07 12.43
CA MET A 118 -0.53 1.00 12.96
C MET A 118 -1.36 2.27 13.22
N PRO A 119 -0.84 3.24 14.00
CA PRO A 119 -1.54 4.51 14.24
C PRO A 119 -1.91 5.23 12.94
N ALA A 120 -3.14 5.76 12.90
CA ALA A 120 -3.67 6.42 11.70
C ALA A 120 -3.05 7.81 11.48
N SER A 121 -2.90 8.18 10.20
CA SER A 121 -2.66 9.56 9.77
C SER A 121 -3.99 10.27 9.50
N THR A 122 -3.97 11.61 9.49
CA THR A 122 -5.08 12.42 8.99
C THR A 122 -4.92 12.85 7.53
N ILE A 123 -3.83 12.46 6.86
CA ILE A 123 -3.50 12.85 5.49
C ILE A 123 -3.95 11.74 4.52
N PRO A 124 -4.85 12.03 3.56
CA PRO A 124 -5.28 11.05 2.57
C PRO A 124 -4.17 10.82 1.53
N ARG A 125 -3.50 9.67 1.59
CA ARG A 125 -2.43 9.29 0.66
C ARG A 125 -2.96 8.44 -0.49
N LEU A 126 -3.49 9.08 -1.53
CA LEU A 126 -4.18 8.45 -2.67
C LEU A 126 -3.30 8.31 -3.93
N TYR A 127 -3.90 8.27 -5.12
CA TYR A 127 -3.21 8.21 -6.42
C TYR A 127 -2.07 9.24 -6.52
N HIS A 128 -0.90 8.81 -6.99
CA HIS A 128 0.38 9.56 -6.95
C HIS A 128 0.98 9.80 -5.55
N SER A 129 0.58 9.04 -4.53
CA SER A 129 1.39 8.93 -3.31
C SER A 129 2.57 7.99 -3.52
N VAL A 130 3.59 8.15 -2.69
CA VAL A 130 4.75 7.25 -2.63
C VAL A 130 5.16 7.03 -1.18
N ALA A 131 5.74 5.86 -0.91
CA ALA A 131 6.45 5.57 0.33
C ALA A 131 7.83 4.96 0.03
N ALA A 132 8.87 5.42 0.73
CA ALA A 132 10.23 4.93 0.53
C ALA A 132 11.00 4.81 1.85
N LEU A 133 11.70 3.68 2.02
CA LEU A 133 12.64 3.47 3.12
C LEU A 133 13.87 4.37 2.94
N LEU A 134 14.30 5.03 4.01
CA LEU A 134 15.54 5.78 4.05
C LEU A 134 16.69 4.96 4.65
N PRO A 135 17.96 5.33 4.38
CA PRO A 135 19.12 4.69 5.02
C PRO A 135 19.12 4.76 6.55
N THR A 136 18.38 5.72 7.14
CA THR A 136 18.19 5.84 8.59
C THR A 136 17.19 4.82 9.17
N GLY A 137 16.49 4.06 8.33
CA GLY A 137 15.48 3.08 8.71
C GLY A 137 14.05 3.63 8.73
N GLU A 138 13.87 4.94 8.85
CA GLU A 138 12.53 5.53 8.76
C GLU A 138 11.95 5.42 7.34
N VAL A 139 10.62 5.45 7.22
CA VAL A 139 9.92 5.50 5.92
C VAL A 139 9.37 6.90 5.68
N ARG A 140 9.70 7.50 4.53
CA ARG A 140 9.10 8.77 4.09
C ARG A 140 7.90 8.54 3.21
N ILE A 141 6.83 9.29 3.46
CA ILE A 141 5.56 9.21 2.77
C ILE A 141 5.23 10.60 2.18
N ALA A 142 4.97 10.68 0.88
CA ALA A 142 4.73 11.93 0.16
C ALA A 142 3.60 11.80 -0.89
N GLY A 143 3.11 12.93 -1.43
CA GLY A 143 1.93 13.00 -2.30
C GLY A 143 0.61 12.96 -1.51
N PRO A 144 -0.58 12.89 -2.12
CA PRO A 144 -0.86 12.62 -3.53
C PRO A 144 -1.06 13.89 -4.39
N ASN A 145 -1.24 13.65 -5.69
CA ASN A 145 -2.09 14.48 -6.55
C ASN A 145 -3.15 13.57 -7.18
N PRO A 146 -4.32 13.40 -6.52
CA PRO A 146 -5.32 12.43 -6.93
C PRO A 146 -6.21 12.92 -8.07
N SER A 147 -6.02 14.15 -8.54
CA SER A 147 -6.73 14.70 -9.69
C SER A 147 -5.90 14.59 -10.97
N VAL A 148 -6.58 14.68 -12.12
CA VAL A 148 -5.94 14.81 -13.45
C VAL A 148 -5.22 16.17 -13.58
N SER A 149 -5.50 17.13 -12.71
CA SER A 149 -4.87 18.44 -12.68
C SER A 149 -4.56 18.87 -11.25
N TYR A 150 -3.69 19.88 -11.10
CA TYR A 150 -3.47 20.50 -9.81
C TYR A 150 -4.81 20.95 -9.18
N SER A 151 -4.97 20.65 -7.89
CA SER A 151 -6.15 21.02 -7.08
C SER A 151 -5.68 21.54 -5.74
N VAL A 152 -6.03 22.79 -5.41
CA VAL A 152 -5.59 23.45 -4.18
C VAL A 152 -6.44 22.98 -2.99
N ASP A 153 -7.73 22.78 -3.22
CA ASP A 153 -8.76 22.65 -2.19
C ASP A 153 -9.59 21.37 -2.31
N GLY A 154 -9.42 20.57 -3.37
CA GLY A 154 -10.19 19.34 -3.55
C GLY A 154 -11.58 19.57 -4.15
N HIS A 155 -11.73 20.49 -5.10
CA HIS A 155 -13.04 20.82 -5.70
C HIS A 155 -13.01 21.05 -7.20
N VAL A 156 -14.19 21.13 -7.83
CA VAL A 156 -14.39 21.38 -9.26
C VAL A 156 -13.73 22.69 -9.69
N HIS A 157 -12.77 22.62 -10.62
CA HIS A 157 -12.14 23.78 -11.25
C HIS A 157 -12.54 23.80 -12.73
N ASN A 158 -13.06 24.95 -13.20
CA ASN A 158 -13.53 25.16 -14.57
C ASN A 158 -14.55 24.10 -15.07
N GLY A 159 -15.46 23.65 -14.19
CA GLY A 159 -16.52 22.69 -14.54
C GLY A 159 -16.05 21.24 -14.72
N ARG A 160 -14.79 20.91 -14.39
CA ARG A 160 -14.27 19.53 -14.37
C ARG A 160 -14.21 19.01 -12.94
N LEU A 161 -14.60 17.74 -12.73
CA LEU A 161 -14.53 17.08 -11.43
C LEU A 161 -13.11 17.19 -10.84
N THR A 162 -13.07 17.89 -9.70
CA THR A 162 -12.02 17.91 -8.70
C THR A 162 -11.80 16.52 -8.08
N SER A 163 -10.57 16.07 -7.79
CA SER A 163 -10.25 15.34 -6.56
C SER A 163 -11.12 15.85 -5.42
N SER A 164 -11.91 15.07 -4.68
CA SER A 164 -12.40 15.53 -3.35
C SER A 164 -11.26 15.79 -2.37
N TYR A 165 -10.04 15.42 -2.76
CA TYR A 165 -8.81 15.55 -1.99
C TYR A 165 -7.83 16.48 -2.72
N PRO A 166 -7.23 17.46 -2.00
CA PRO A 166 -6.31 18.41 -2.60
C PRO A 166 -4.97 17.75 -2.96
N THR A 167 -4.15 18.47 -3.72
CA THR A 167 -2.72 18.14 -3.88
C THR A 167 -2.02 18.32 -2.53
N GLU A 168 -1.31 17.30 -2.08
CA GLU A 168 -0.64 17.28 -0.77
C GLU A 168 0.87 17.45 -0.90
N TYR A 169 1.42 18.41 -0.16
CA TYR A 169 2.84 18.78 -0.20
C TYR A 169 3.59 18.36 1.06
N ARG A 170 2.88 18.03 2.14
CA ARG A 170 3.50 17.60 3.39
C ARG A 170 4.08 16.20 3.22
N VAL A 171 5.26 16.01 3.80
CA VAL A 171 5.91 14.71 3.93
C VAL A 171 5.71 14.22 5.35
N GLU A 172 5.27 12.97 5.49
CA GLU A 172 5.23 12.28 6.78
C GLU A 172 6.42 11.34 6.90
N ILE A 173 6.85 11.14 8.14
CA ILE A 173 7.87 10.17 8.51
C ILE A 173 7.18 9.12 9.38
N PHE A 174 7.28 7.86 8.98
CA PHE A 174 6.95 6.73 9.83
C PHE A 174 8.23 6.18 10.44
N SER A 175 8.27 6.14 11.78
CA SER A 175 9.35 5.53 12.56
C SER A 175 8.90 4.13 13.00
N PRO A 176 9.42 3.05 12.39
CA PRO A 176 8.96 1.71 12.71
C PRO A 176 9.35 1.28 14.15
N PRO A 177 8.65 0.29 14.73
CA PRO A 177 8.87 -0.12 16.12
C PRO A 177 10.31 -0.55 16.48
N TYR A 178 11.08 -1.07 15.52
CA TYR A 178 12.47 -1.46 15.80
C TYR A 178 13.38 -0.26 16.16
N MET A 179 13.00 0.96 15.80
CA MET A 179 13.79 2.15 16.11
C MET A 179 13.71 2.55 17.59
N SER A 180 12.73 2.02 18.33
CA SER A 180 12.56 2.24 19.77
C SER A 180 12.91 1.00 20.61
N ALA A 181 13.45 -0.06 20.00
CA ALA A 181 13.88 -1.25 20.72
C ALA A 181 15.07 -0.90 21.67
N PRO A 182 15.05 -1.37 22.93
CA PRO A 182 16.21 -1.27 23.80
C PRO A 182 17.39 -2.05 23.19
N ASN A 183 18.59 -1.45 23.25
CA ASN A 183 19.84 -2.15 22.91
C ASN A 183 20.11 -3.33 23.83
#